data_AF-A0A944XIU6-F1
#
_entry.id   AF-A0A944XIU6-F1
#
_cell.length_a   1.000
_cell.length_b   1.000
_cell.length_c   1.000
_cell.angle_alpha   90.00
_cell.angle_beta   90.00
_cell.angle_gamma   90.00
#
_symmetry.space_group_name_H-M   'P 1'
#
loop_
_entity.id
_entity.type
_entity.pdbx_description
1 polymer ?
#
loop_
_entity_poly.entity_id
_entity_poly.type
_entity_poly.pdbx_seq_one_letter_code
_entity_poly.pdbx_strand_id
1 'polypeptide(L)'
;MSPERPRGHFPEGDDSRRKFSTKDSEGLPEARNRNSALILIEAGDAEKVVENLDEFDGIDSEVAIELINAGTSIAEKVAENLDEFSRLNTEVALALINAGFATKVGYGIKSFEKLNAEVALGLIEVGLARRVGWNMNKFDGLNSPVAAGLIKKGHAIEVVQEMHRFHNLNVEVATLLMEGEEGSQRSVVDNIDSFEDLDVSFADLLMEKGYVWDVARNIDRFEGLERSKVEGYFDQEDEIDQFAFVLYAPGEVSLPYSLVKEKVRKMSEEYGVARIAKRILVEHGGAEALSDKDNESIIQVVEKEAEGKEADKYQREVDGEIKDIYGEAVQFYVDNLIHSLVPSQDDVKRAYHEIQVDVPVRDRVLLNDIHNRGEAFSSRLEMFFKQHLVYACFGEIQKNLESHGPKNVMDREEYTSLKETIEEIERIGFDEFIATASESETKEFLFLCMLIFAEKGWDDVFGGENWGLIAQTALWGWNGFLDREVFIDRVFDLQHNSGTIFDKRKERVKVQRGPLKSFLDFKLTAQGVSDWEEKIQEDSNISDDLRAQLLSRLETAKRLAKYKDQIITTSDDQAKRASEQHEIPE
;
A
#
# COMPACT_ATOMS: atom_id res chain seq x y z
N MET A 1 -20.64 32.27 -44.99
CA MET A 1 -19.40 32.70 -45.67
C MET A 1 -18.55 33.42 -44.64
N SER A 2 -17.64 32.68 -44.01
CA SER A 2 -16.61 33.16 -43.08
C SER A 2 -15.31 32.46 -43.49
N PRO A 3 -14.15 33.13 -43.54
CA PRO A 3 -12.97 32.57 -44.18
C PRO A 3 -12.26 31.56 -43.28
N GLU A 4 -11.88 30.44 -43.87
CA GLU A 4 -11.06 29.40 -43.27
C GLU A 4 -9.68 29.94 -42.85
N ARG A 5 -9.25 29.64 -41.62
CA ARG A 5 -7.87 29.83 -41.18
C ARG A 5 -7.05 28.59 -41.57
N PRO A 6 -5.84 28.73 -42.14
CA PRO A 6 -5.02 27.59 -42.48
C PRO A 6 -4.36 27.00 -41.23
N ARG A 7 -4.34 25.66 -41.16
CA ARG A 7 -3.57 24.87 -40.18
C ARG A 7 -2.08 25.04 -40.46
N GLY A 8 -1.36 25.62 -39.50
CA GLY A 8 0.10 25.67 -39.52
C GLY A 8 0.69 24.33 -39.09
N HIS A 9 1.51 23.75 -39.96
CA HIS A 9 2.49 22.71 -39.62
C HIS A 9 3.49 23.28 -38.61
N PHE A 10 3.67 22.63 -37.46
CA PHE A 10 4.85 22.82 -36.62
C PHE A 10 6.04 22.09 -37.27
N PRO A 11 7.17 22.75 -37.56
CA PRO A 11 8.41 22.06 -37.84
C PRO A 11 9.06 21.66 -36.51
N GLU A 12 9.37 20.38 -36.38
CA GLU A 12 10.33 19.88 -35.40
C GLU A 12 11.73 20.47 -35.70
N GLY A 13 12.40 20.93 -34.64
CA GLY A 13 13.86 21.10 -34.57
C GLY A 13 14.46 22.25 -35.39
N ASP A 14 14.42 23.48 -34.85
CA ASP A 14 15.35 24.54 -35.26
C ASP A 14 16.40 24.74 -34.15
N ASP A 15 17.56 24.11 -34.34
CA ASP A 15 18.79 24.28 -33.55
C ASP A 15 19.51 25.56 -34.02
N SER A 16 18.85 26.71 -33.84
CA SER A 16 19.39 28.02 -34.21
C SER A 16 20.32 28.58 -33.13
N ARG A 17 21.43 27.86 -32.87
CA ARG A 17 22.65 28.47 -32.31
C ARG A 17 23.21 29.47 -33.33
N ARG A 18 22.99 30.76 -33.09
CA ARG A 18 23.76 31.82 -33.77
C ARG A 18 25.23 31.68 -33.36
N LYS A 19 26.01 30.98 -34.18
CA LYS A 19 27.47 31.09 -34.15
C LYS A 19 27.83 32.51 -34.57
N PHE A 20 28.24 33.34 -33.60
CA PHE A 20 28.85 34.62 -33.90
C PHE A 20 30.16 34.37 -34.68
N SER A 21 30.32 35.17 -35.73
CA SER A 21 31.37 35.03 -36.74
C SER A 21 32.75 35.38 -36.15
N THR A 22 33.77 34.61 -36.55
CA THR A 22 35.19 34.59 -36.12
C THR A 22 36.00 35.87 -36.36
N LYS A 23 35.44 37.07 -36.18
CA LYS A 23 36.15 38.35 -36.43
C LYS A 23 36.67 39.08 -35.18
N ASP A 24 36.36 38.61 -33.97
CA ASP A 24 36.69 39.33 -32.72
C ASP A 24 37.77 38.66 -31.84
N SER A 25 38.56 37.73 -32.39
CA SER A 25 39.66 37.06 -31.64
C SER A 25 40.92 37.91 -31.45
N GLU A 26 40.93 39.17 -31.91
CA GLU A 26 42.06 40.09 -31.70
C GLU A 26 42.19 40.46 -30.21
N GLY A 27 43.26 39.98 -29.57
CA GLY A 27 43.59 40.28 -28.18
C GLY A 27 43.31 39.15 -27.19
N LEU A 28 42.83 37.99 -27.64
CA LEU A 28 42.77 36.78 -26.81
C LEU A 28 44.16 36.11 -26.70
N PRO A 29 44.52 35.56 -25.54
CA PRO A 29 45.76 34.81 -25.36
C PRO A 29 45.76 33.52 -26.21
N GLU A 30 46.96 33.10 -26.64
CA GLU A 30 47.16 31.90 -27.48
C GLU A 30 46.74 30.61 -26.75
N ALA A 31 46.94 30.56 -25.43
CA ALA A 31 46.40 29.51 -24.58
C ALA A 31 45.03 29.97 -24.03
N ARG A 32 43.96 29.26 -24.37
CA ARG A 32 42.58 29.57 -23.94
C ARG A 32 42.13 28.55 -22.91
N ASN A 33 42.58 28.73 -21.68
CA ASN A 33 42.28 27.85 -20.56
C ASN A 33 41.83 28.68 -19.34
N ARG A 34 41.39 27.99 -18.29
CA ARG A 34 41.03 28.57 -16.98
C ARG A 34 41.91 29.73 -16.51
N ASN A 35 43.24 29.57 -16.51
CA ASN A 35 44.15 30.59 -15.98
C ASN A 35 44.18 31.83 -16.88
N SER A 36 44.15 31.63 -18.20
CA SER A 36 44.06 32.74 -19.15
C SER A 36 42.75 33.52 -19.01
N ALA A 37 41.63 32.85 -18.70
CA ALA A 37 40.36 33.52 -18.42
C ALA A 37 40.46 34.41 -17.19
N LEU A 38 41.01 33.91 -16.07
CA LEU A 38 41.20 34.69 -14.85
C LEU A 38 42.07 35.93 -15.06
N ILE A 39 43.19 35.80 -15.79
CA ILE A 39 44.07 36.94 -16.11
C ILE A 39 43.32 38.04 -16.89
N LEU A 40 42.46 37.66 -17.84
CA LEU A 40 41.66 38.62 -18.60
C LEU A 40 40.64 39.33 -17.70
N ILE A 41 40.00 38.60 -16.78
CA ILE A 41 39.05 39.18 -15.84
C ILE A 41 39.74 40.18 -14.91
N GLU A 42 40.89 39.82 -14.35
CA GLU A 42 41.71 40.70 -13.50
C GLU A 42 42.18 41.97 -14.23
N ALA A 43 42.39 41.88 -15.55
CA ALA A 43 42.74 43.02 -16.40
C ALA A 43 41.54 43.92 -16.75
N GLY A 44 40.33 43.57 -16.33
CA GLY A 44 39.09 44.30 -16.64
C GLY A 44 38.45 43.91 -17.98
N ASP A 45 38.93 42.84 -18.62
CA ASP A 45 38.48 42.36 -19.93
C ASP A 45 37.45 41.21 -19.81
N ALA A 46 36.68 41.16 -18.72
CA ALA A 46 35.68 40.12 -18.47
C ALA A 46 34.67 39.94 -19.61
N GLU A 47 34.31 41.02 -20.31
CA GLU A 47 33.40 40.99 -21.46
C GLU A 47 33.92 40.11 -22.61
N LYS A 48 35.23 40.14 -22.88
CA LYS A 48 35.84 39.28 -23.92
C LYS A 48 35.76 37.80 -23.56
N VAL A 49 35.86 37.48 -22.27
CA VAL A 49 35.77 36.10 -21.79
C VAL A 49 34.35 35.56 -22.00
N VAL A 50 33.32 36.32 -21.60
CA VAL A 50 31.92 35.87 -21.75
C VAL A 50 31.44 35.81 -23.21
N GLU A 51 32.04 36.58 -24.12
CA GLU A 51 31.72 36.54 -25.56
C GLU A 51 32.35 35.35 -26.29
N ASN A 52 33.32 34.66 -25.66
CA ASN A 52 34.07 33.56 -26.26
C ASN A 52 34.17 32.35 -25.30
N LEU A 53 33.15 32.12 -24.45
CA LEU A 53 33.17 31.06 -23.42
C LEU A 53 33.47 29.67 -24.01
N ASP A 54 32.94 29.39 -25.20
CA ASP A 54 33.12 28.14 -25.92
C ASP A 54 34.56 27.93 -26.42
N GLU A 55 35.39 28.98 -26.40
CA GLU A 55 36.80 28.91 -26.76
C GLU A 55 37.73 28.64 -25.57
N PHE A 56 37.24 28.70 -24.32
CA PHE A 56 38.05 28.50 -23.11
C PHE A 56 37.86 27.11 -22.50
N ASP A 57 38.96 26.34 -22.42
CA ASP A 57 38.95 25.03 -21.79
C ASP A 57 39.04 25.11 -20.25
N GLY A 58 38.18 24.34 -19.57
CA GLY A 58 38.26 24.12 -18.13
C GLY A 58 37.81 25.29 -17.27
N ILE A 59 36.92 26.15 -17.78
CA ILE A 59 36.25 27.17 -16.96
C ILE A 59 35.37 26.50 -15.90
N ASP A 60 35.52 26.94 -14.65
CA ASP A 60 34.92 26.32 -13.48
C ASP A 60 34.20 27.35 -12.59
N SER A 61 33.76 26.94 -11.41
CA SER A 61 33.07 27.81 -10.45
C SER A 61 33.86 29.05 -10.06
N GLU A 62 35.20 28.99 -9.99
CA GLU A 62 36.02 30.15 -9.63
C GLU A 62 35.95 31.22 -10.73
N VAL A 63 36.10 30.80 -11.99
CA VAL A 63 35.96 31.70 -13.14
C VAL A 63 34.55 32.29 -13.19
N ALA A 64 33.52 31.49 -12.94
CA ALA A 64 32.14 31.97 -12.93
C ALA A 64 31.91 33.06 -11.87
N ILE A 65 32.42 32.88 -10.64
CA ILE A 65 32.31 33.88 -9.57
C ILE A 65 33.01 35.19 -9.95
N GLU A 66 34.24 35.12 -10.47
CA GLU A 66 34.96 36.32 -10.89
C GLU A 66 34.24 37.08 -12.02
N LEU A 67 33.64 36.35 -12.97
CA LEU A 67 32.80 36.95 -14.02
C LEU A 67 31.54 37.61 -13.45
N ILE A 68 30.86 36.97 -12.50
CA ILE A 68 29.67 37.55 -11.85
C ILE A 68 30.04 38.83 -11.09
N ASN A 69 31.17 38.83 -10.38
CA ASN A 69 31.67 39.98 -9.63
C ASN A 69 32.11 41.15 -10.53
N ALA A 70 32.41 40.90 -11.81
CA ALA A 70 32.76 41.93 -12.77
C ALA A 70 31.58 42.85 -13.16
N GLY A 71 30.33 42.45 -12.88
CA GLY A 71 29.15 43.31 -12.97
C GLY A 71 27.89 42.60 -13.50
N THR A 72 26.73 43.22 -13.29
CA THR A 72 25.41 42.63 -13.62
C THR A 72 25.26 42.22 -15.08
N SER A 73 25.79 43.01 -16.03
CA SER A 73 25.74 42.66 -17.46
C SER A 73 26.60 41.43 -17.79
N ILE A 74 27.69 41.20 -17.06
CA ILE A 74 28.54 40.01 -17.22
C ILE A 74 27.88 38.81 -16.55
N ALA A 75 27.32 38.99 -15.36
CA ALA A 75 26.55 37.97 -14.65
C ALA A 75 25.35 37.46 -15.49
N GLU A 76 24.68 38.33 -16.26
CA GLU A 76 23.63 37.92 -17.20
C GLU A 76 24.20 36.97 -18.27
N LYS A 77 25.31 37.34 -18.92
CA LYS A 77 25.98 36.49 -19.92
C LYS A 77 26.42 35.15 -19.32
N VAL A 78 26.90 35.11 -18.06
CA VAL A 78 27.20 33.86 -17.34
C VAL A 78 25.93 33.02 -17.15
N ALA A 79 24.82 33.64 -16.71
CA ALA A 79 23.56 32.96 -16.48
C ALA A 79 22.93 32.37 -17.76
N GLU A 80 23.24 32.95 -18.93
CA GLU A 80 22.79 32.45 -20.23
C GLU A 80 23.61 31.28 -20.78
N ASN A 81 24.82 31.06 -20.27
CA ASN A 81 25.79 30.07 -20.77
C ASN A 81 26.26 29.12 -19.65
N LEU A 82 25.36 28.74 -18.74
CA LEU A 82 25.68 27.88 -17.59
C LEU A 82 26.23 26.49 -17.97
N ASP A 83 25.93 26.01 -19.18
CA ASP A 83 26.42 24.73 -19.71
C ASP A 83 27.85 24.77 -20.24
N GLU A 84 28.43 25.95 -20.44
CA GLU A 84 29.85 26.11 -20.81
C GLU A 84 30.78 25.97 -19.59
N PHE A 85 30.24 26.10 -18.37
CA PHE A 85 31.01 25.96 -17.14
C PHE A 85 31.00 24.52 -16.61
N SER A 86 32.17 24.06 -16.17
CA SER A 86 32.31 22.77 -15.51
C SER A 86 32.17 22.91 -13.99
N ARG A 87 31.46 21.95 -13.36
CA ARG A 87 31.40 21.81 -11.89
C ARG A 87 30.89 23.06 -11.17
N LEU A 88 29.78 23.64 -11.66
CA LEU A 88 29.13 24.76 -10.98
C LEU A 88 28.60 24.33 -9.61
N ASN A 89 28.88 25.13 -8.58
CA ASN A 89 28.59 24.83 -7.18
C ASN A 89 27.54 25.78 -6.58
N THR A 90 27.28 25.61 -5.28
CA THR A 90 26.34 26.45 -4.50
C THR A 90 26.68 27.95 -4.55
N GLU A 91 27.96 28.33 -4.46
CA GLU A 91 28.36 29.74 -4.43
C GLU A 91 27.95 30.46 -5.72
N VAL A 92 28.18 29.82 -6.88
CA VAL A 92 27.77 30.38 -8.17
C VAL A 92 26.25 30.54 -8.25
N ALA A 93 25.50 29.53 -7.82
CA ALA A 93 24.04 29.59 -7.82
C ALA A 93 23.51 30.73 -6.96
N LEU A 94 24.02 30.89 -5.73
CA LEU A 94 23.64 31.98 -4.83
C LEU A 94 24.04 33.35 -5.39
N ALA A 95 25.24 33.47 -5.97
CA ALA A 95 25.70 34.72 -6.58
C ALA A 95 24.77 35.15 -7.73
N LEU A 96 24.35 34.21 -8.58
CA LEU A 96 23.39 34.48 -9.66
C LEU A 96 21.99 34.80 -9.16
N ILE A 97 21.50 34.09 -8.13
CA ILE A 97 20.20 34.38 -7.49
C ILE A 97 20.21 35.80 -6.92
N ASN A 98 21.25 36.17 -6.18
CA ASN A 98 21.42 37.49 -5.57
C ASN A 98 21.56 38.61 -6.62
N ALA A 99 22.12 38.29 -7.79
CA ALA A 99 22.18 39.20 -8.93
C ALA A 99 20.86 39.31 -9.72
N GLY A 100 19.79 38.58 -9.33
CA GLY A 100 18.47 38.63 -9.95
C GLY A 100 18.22 37.59 -11.05
N PHE A 101 19.13 36.62 -11.21
CA PHE A 101 19.07 35.61 -12.28
C PHE A 101 18.57 34.24 -11.79
N ALA A 102 17.77 34.20 -10.72
CA ALA A 102 17.24 32.97 -10.14
C ALA A 102 16.48 32.09 -11.16
N THR A 103 15.73 32.70 -12.08
CA THR A 103 15.07 31.98 -13.18
C THR A 103 16.06 31.22 -14.04
N LYS A 104 17.18 31.85 -14.44
CA LYS A 104 18.21 31.21 -15.25
C LYS A 104 18.86 30.04 -14.49
N VAL A 105 19.13 30.21 -13.19
CA VAL A 105 19.61 29.13 -12.32
C VAL A 105 18.62 27.96 -12.27
N GLY A 106 17.32 28.22 -12.11
CA GLY A 106 16.29 27.17 -12.06
C GLY A 106 16.13 26.38 -13.37
N TYR A 107 16.25 27.04 -14.53
CA TYR A 107 16.23 26.35 -15.83
C TYR A 107 17.56 25.67 -16.17
N GLY A 108 18.69 26.21 -15.69
CA GLY A 108 20.04 25.67 -15.85
C GLY A 108 20.48 24.72 -14.74
N ILE A 109 19.57 24.30 -13.86
CA ILE A 109 19.88 23.54 -12.63
C ILE A 109 20.69 22.25 -12.88
N LYS A 110 20.55 21.66 -14.07
CA LYS A 110 21.30 20.47 -14.51
C LYS A 110 22.82 20.70 -14.56
N SER A 111 23.27 21.93 -14.78
CA SER A 111 24.68 22.32 -14.86
C SER A 111 25.35 22.43 -13.49
N PHE A 112 24.57 22.41 -12.41
CA PHE A 112 25.08 22.46 -11.04
C PHE A 112 25.23 21.07 -10.42
N GLU A 113 26.14 20.98 -9.45
CA GLU A 113 26.37 19.83 -8.59
C GLU A 113 26.29 20.24 -7.13
N LYS A 114 25.60 19.43 -6.31
CA LYS A 114 25.58 19.55 -4.84
C LYS A 114 25.12 20.93 -4.34
N LEU A 115 23.97 21.39 -4.83
CA LEU A 115 23.35 22.63 -4.37
C LEU A 115 22.87 22.46 -2.92
N ASN A 116 22.96 23.49 -2.08
CA ASN A 116 22.49 23.39 -0.69
C ASN A 116 21.01 23.82 -0.54
N ALA A 117 20.48 23.69 0.68
CA ALA A 117 19.11 24.13 1.02
C ALA A 117 18.85 25.62 0.77
N GLU A 118 19.84 26.49 0.91
CA GLU A 118 19.69 27.94 0.70
C GLU A 118 19.35 28.26 -0.76
N VAL A 119 20.01 27.58 -1.71
CA VAL A 119 19.68 27.69 -3.14
C VAL A 119 18.26 27.18 -3.40
N ALA A 120 17.88 26.04 -2.80
CA ALA A 120 16.53 25.49 -2.94
C ALA A 120 15.46 26.48 -2.47
N LEU A 121 15.65 27.09 -1.29
CA LEU A 121 14.75 28.11 -0.75
C LEU A 121 14.67 29.33 -1.66
N GLY A 122 15.80 29.87 -2.10
CA GLY A 122 15.81 31.02 -3.00
C GLY A 122 15.04 30.76 -4.31
N LEU A 123 15.14 29.55 -4.86
CA LEU A 123 14.36 29.15 -6.04
C LEU A 123 12.85 29.00 -5.74
N ILE A 124 12.48 28.45 -4.59
CA ILE A 124 11.08 28.32 -4.17
C ILE A 124 10.43 29.70 -3.98
N GLU A 125 11.13 30.64 -3.35
CA GLU A 125 10.65 31.99 -3.07
C GLU A 125 10.32 32.77 -4.35
N VAL A 126 11.08 32.57 -5.43
CA VAL A 126 10.82 33.17 -6.75
C VAL A 126 9.81 32.38 -7.60
N GLY A 127 9.15 31.37 -7.04
CA GLY A 127 8.10 30.60 -7.71
C GLY A 127 8.60 29.43 -8.56
N LEU A 128 9.84 28.96 -8.36
CA LEU A 128 10.43 27.84 -9.10
C LEU A 128 10.41 26.53 -8.29
N ALA A 129 9.44 26.38 -7.37
CA ALA A 129 9.28 25.19 -6.54
C ALA A 129 9.23 23.88 -7.36
N ARG A 130 8.51 23.87 -8.48
CA ARG A 130 8.48 22.73 -9.42
C ARG A 130 9.85 22.33 -9.94
N ARG A 131 10.75 23.29 -10.17
CA ARG A 131 12.11 23.01 -10.65
C ARG A 131 12.95 22.35 -9.56
N VAL A 132 12.78 22.79 -8.32
CA VAL A 132 13.42 22.17 -7.14
C VAL A 132 12.89 20.74 -6.95
N GLY A 133 11.56 20.55 -6.97
CA GLY A 133 10.93 19.24 -6.82
C GLY A 133 11.39 18.20 -7.86
N TRP A 134 11.50 18.59 -9.13
CA TRP A 134 11.95 17.67 -10.19
C TRP A 134 13.46 17.42 -10.24
N ASN A 135 14.26 18.17 -9.47
CA ASN A 135 15.71 18.07 -9.47
C ASN A 135 16.26 17.92 -8.04
N MET A 136 15.51 17.30 -7.13
CA MET A 136 15.95 17.11 -5.74
C MET A 136 17.29 16.36 -5.63
N ASN A 137 17.61 15.50 -6.59
CA ASN A 137 18.90 14.82 -6.68
C ASN A 137 20.11 15.75 -6.95
N LYS A 138 19.87 17.02 -7.28
CA LYS A 138 20.90 18.05 -7.42
C LYS A 138 21.20 18.78 -6.11
N PHE A 139 20.39 18.56 -5.08
CA PHE A 139 20.53 19.21 -3.79
C PHE A 139 21.03 18.26 -2.71
N ASP A 140 21.93 18.77 -1.86
CA ASP A 140 22.42 18.14 -0.64
C ASP A 140 21.89 18.92 0.57
N GLY A 141 21.59 18.21 1.66
CA GLY A 141 21.17 18.83 2.92
C GLY A 141 19.79 19.49 2.88
N LEU A 142 18.86 18.94 2.11
CA LEU A 142 17.45 19.38 2.13
C LEU A 142 16.88 19.21 3.55
N ASN A 143 16.07 20.18 4.00
CA ASN A 143 15.61 20.26 5.39
C ASN A 143 14.17 20.76 5.50
N SER A 144 13.66 20.89 6.72
CA SER A 144 12.29 21.31 7.02
C SER A 144 11.83 22.57 6.29
N PRO A 145 12.56 23.71 6.31
CA PRO A 145 12.18 24.89 5.55
C PRO A 145 11.95 24.64 4.06
N VAL A 146 12.80 23.82 3.43
CA VAL A 146 12.64 23.49 2.00
C VAL A 146 11.40 22.64 1.78
N ALA A 147 11.20 21.59 2.59
CA ALA A 147 10.02 20.72 2.50
C ALA A 147 8.72 21.51 2.68
N ALA A 148 8.63 22.34 3.73
CA ALA A 148 7.47 23.19 3.99
C ALA A 148 7.24 24.18 2.83
N GLY A 149 8.30 24.77 2.28
CA GLY A 149 8.22 25.66 1.12
C GLY A 149 7.65 24.97 -0.13
N LEU A 150 8.06 23.74 -0.41
CA LEU A 150 7.55 22.94 -1.53
C LEU A 150 6.07 22.57 -1.33
N ILE A 151 5.70 22.08 -0.14
CA ILE A 151 4.33 21.69 0.17
C ILE A 151 3.38 22.90 0.03
N LYS A 152 3.74 24.05 0.59
CA LYS A 152 2.97 25.31 0.49
C LYS A 152 2.82 25.82 -0.95
N LYS A 153 3.62 25.32 -1.90
CA LYS A 153 3.53 25.61 -3.34
C LYS A 153 2.87 24.50 -4.15
N GLY A 154 2.26 23.51 -3.49
CA GLY A 154 1.53 22.41 -4.13
C GLY A 154 2.39 21.24 -4.57
N HIS A 155 3.60 21.11 -4.03
CA HIS A 155 4.56 20.03 -4.38
C HIS A 155 4.75 19.02 -3.25
N ALA A 156 3.65 18.65 -2.56
CA ALA A 156 3.67 17.67 -1.47
C ALA A 156 4.07 16.27 -1.95
N ILE A 157 3.60 15.86 -3.14
CA ILE A 157 3.89 14.55 -3.73
C ILE A 157 5.40 14.38 -3.96
N GLU A 158 6.07 15.40 -4.50
CA GLU A 158 7.52 15.34 -4.73
C GLU A 158 8.30 15.26 -3.41
N VAL A 159 7.85 15.95 -2.35
CA VAL A 159 8.45 15.83 -1.00
C VAL A 159 8.30 14.42 -0.44
N VAL A 160 7.12 13.81 -0.59
CA VAL A 160 6.85 12.44 -0.14
C VAL A 160 7.70 11.41 -0.88
N GLN A 161 7.77 11.51 -2.21
CA GLN A 161 8.54 10.55 -3.03
C GLN A 161 10.04 10.58 -2.74
N GLU A 162 10.57 11.73 -2.35
CA GLU A 162 11.99 11.93 -2.09
C GLU A 162 12.28 12.21 -0.60
N MET A 163 11.39 11.77 0.31
CA MET A 163 11.48 12.07 1.75
C MET A 163 12.82 11.69 2.37
N HIS A 164 13.43 10.58 1.90
CA HIS A 164 14.76 10.11 2.31
C HIS A 164 15.92 11.10 2.04
N ARG A 165 15.71 12.13 1.20
CA ARG A 165 16.69 13.19 0.94
C ARG A 165 16.62 14.34 1.93
N PHE A 166 15.54 14.43 2.69
CA PHE A 166 15.38 15.46 3.69
C PHE A 166 15.97 14.99 5.02
N HIS A 167 16.57 15.94 5.75
CA HIS A 167 17.08 15.73 7.08
C HIS A 167 16.35 16.64 8.06
N ASN A 168 16.13 16.15 9.27
CA ASN A 168 15.54 16.90 10.38
C ASN A 168 14.18 17.49 9.96
N LEU A 169 13.28 16.64 9.45
CA LEU A 169 11.90 17.03 9.16
C LEU A 169 11.19 17.26 10.49
N ASN A 170 10.58 18.42 10.71
CA ASN A 170 9.95 18.75 11.98
C ASN A 170 8.44 18.54 11.93
N VAL A 171 7.79 18.74 13.07
CA VAL A 171 6.34 18.64 13.22
C VAL A 171 5.55 19.57 12.28
N GLU A 172 6.09 20.72 11.88
CA GLU A 172 5.42 21.61 10.90
C GLU A 172 5.28 20.91 9.55
N VAL A 173 6.33 20.26 9.05
CA VAL A 173 6.28 19.52 7.79
C VAL A 173 5.31 18.34 7.90
N ALA A 174 5.37 17.59 9.00
CA ALA A 174 4.46 16.48 9.24
C ALA A 174 3.00 16.94 9.21
N THR A 175 2.70 18.06 9.87
CA THR A 175 1.37 18.67 9.91
C THR A 175 0.90 19.10 8.53
N LEU A 176 1.74 19.79 7.75
CA LEU A 176 1.40 20.22 6.40
C LEU A 176 1.09 19.05 5.46
N LEU A 177 1.80 17.93 5.60
CA LEU A 177 1.51 16.71 4.84
C LEU A 177 0.21 16.02 5.30
N MET A 178 -0.09 16.08 6.60
CA MET A 178 -1.34 15.55 7.18
C MET A 178 -2.60 16.33 6.79
N GLU A 179 -2.44 17.62 6.45
CA GLU A 179 -3.51 18.46 5.89
C GLU A 179 -3.78 18.18 4.39
N GLY A 180 -2.88 17.45 3.73
CA GLY A 180 -2.98 17.08 2.31
C GLY A 180 -3.91 15.90 2.03
N GLU A 181 -3.78 15.33 0.83
CA GLU A 181 -4.52 14.14 0.38
C GLU A 181 -4.12 12.87 1.15
N GLU A 182 -4.99 11.86 1.15
CA GLU A 182 -4.82 10.59 1.88
C GLU A 182 -3.45 9.92 1.61
N GLY A 183 -2.94 9.97 0.39
CA GLY A 183 -1.61 9.45 0.05
C GLY A 183 -0.46 10.17 0.76
N SER A 184 -0.60 11.48 1.00
CA SER A 184 0.40 12.26 1.77
C SER A 184 0.31 11.92 3.26
N GLN A 185 -0.91 11.78 3.79
CA GLN A 185 -1.15 11.40 5.18
C GLN A 185 -0.54 10.03 5.50
N ARG A 186 -0.81 9.03 4.65
CA ARG A 186 -0.25 7.69 4.80
C ARG A 186 1.28 7.68 4.78
N SER A 187 1.88 8.53 3.94
CA SER A 187 3.34 8.63 3.84
C SER A 187 4.00 9.20 5.09
N VAL A 188 3.34 10.14 5.78
CA VAL A 188 3.80 10.65 7.08
C VAL A 188 3.82 9.53 8.10
N VAL A 189 2.74 8.76 8.15
CA VAL A 189 2.57 7.63 9.06
C VAL A 189 3.60 6.52 8.82
N ASP A 190 3.81 6.14 7.57
CA ASP A 190 4.79 5.10 7.19
C ASP A 190 6.25 5.54 7.42
N ASN A 191 6.52 6.85 7.53
CA ASN A 191 7.86 7.41 7.72
C ASN A 191 7.98 8.26 8.98
N ILE A 192 7.21 7.95 10.03
CA ILE A 192 7.15 8.76 11.26
C ILE A 192 8.52 8.95 11.93
N ASP A 193 9.44 7.98 11.78
CA ASP A 193 10.81 8.05 12.27
C ASP A 193 11.67 9.12 11.58
N SER A 194 11.26 9.57 10.40
CA SER A 194 11.94 10.64 9.65
C SER A 194 11.66 12.03 10.22
N PHE A 195 10.69 12.14 11.14
CA PHE A 195 10.30 13.39 11.77
C PHE A 195 10.87 13.53 13.19
N GLU A 196 11.31 14.74 13.51
CA GLU A 196 11.83 15.19 14.80
C GLU A 196 10.82 16.12 15.47
N ASP A 197 10.96 16.27 16.79
CA ASP A 197 10.17 17.18 17.62
C ASP A 197 8.65 16.95 17.49
N LEU A 198 8.22 15.69 17.32
CA LEU A 198 6.79 15.35 17.32
C LEU A 198 6.23 15.56 18.73
N ASP A 199 5.12 16.29 18.85
CA ASP A 199 4.52 16.63 20.13
C ASP A 199 3.13 16.00 20.31
N VAL A 200 2.56 16.19 21.50
CA VAL A 200 1.21 15.70 21.83
C VAL A 200 0.14 16.24 20.89
N SER A 201 0.27 17.46 20.37
CA SER A 201 -0.71 18.05 19.46
C SER A 201 -0.70 17.37 18.10
N PHE A 202 0.48 16.96 17.62
CA PHE A 202 0.58 16.17 16.40
C PHE A 202 0.08 14.74 16.58
N ALA A 203 0.32 14.14 17.76
CA ALA A 203 -0.30 12.86 18.10
C ALA A 203 -1.83 12.94 18.06
N ASP A 204 -2.42 13.99 18.63
CA ASP A 204 -3.87 14.22 18.60
C ASP A 204 -4.38 14.33 17.16
N LEU A 205 -3.67 15.06 16.29
CA LEU A 205 -4.02 15.16 14.88
C LEU A 205 -4.02 13.80 14.18
N LEU A 206 -3.01 12.96 14.42
CA LEU A 206 -2.95 11.61 13.86
C LEU A 206 -4.11 10.74 14.36
N MET A 207 -4.40 10.81 15.66
CA MET A 207 -5.51 10.06 16.27
C MET A 207 -6.87 10.50 15.71
N GLU A 208 -7.11 11.81 15.56
CA GLU A 208 -8.32 12.36 14.94
C GLU A 208 -8.49 11.96 13.46
N LYS A 209 -7.37 11.66 12.79
CA LYS A 209 -7.34 11.18 11.40
C LYS A 209 -7.45 9.65 11.27
N GLY A 210 -7.62 8.93 12.38
CA GLY A 210 -7.75 7.47 12.40
C GLY A 210 -6.43 6.71 12.41
N TYR A 211 -5.31 7.37 12.71
CA TYR A 211 -3.97 6.76 12.81
C TYR A 211 -3.55 6.49 14.27
N VAL A 212 -4.51 6.15 15.14
CA VAL A 212 -4.27 5.90 16.57
C VAL A 212 -3.23 4.80 16.78
N TRP A 213 -3.24 3.77 15.93
CA TRP A 213 -2.27 2.67 15.96
C TRP A 213 -0.84 3.10 15.67
N ASP A 214 -0.66 3.99 14.71
CA ASP A 214 0.65 4.49 14.33
C ASP A 214 1.25 5.37 15.43
N VAL A 215 0.40 6.15 16.10
CA VAL A 215 0.76 6.87 17.33
C VAL A 215 1.15 5.90 18.44
N ALA A 216 0.36 4.85 18.68
CA ALA A 216 0.62 3.88 19.74
C ALA A 216 1.93 3.11 19.53
N ARG A 217 2.23 2.74 18.28
CA ARG A 217 3.46 2.02 17.90
C ARG A 217 4.72 2.87 18.05
N ASN A 218 4.58 4.18 17.92
CA ASN A 218 5.69 5.14 17.95
C ASN A 218 5.56 6.12 19.12
N ILE A 219 4.95 5.69 20.23
CA ILE A 219 4.60 6.59 21.34
C ILE A 219 5.82 7.32 21.91
N ASP A 220 6.98 6.68 21.89
CA ASP A 220 8.27 7.20 22.33
C ASP A 220 8.84 8.28 21.41
N ARG A 221 8.31 8.43 20.19
CA ARG A 221 8.65 9.52 19.28
C ARG A 221 7.95 10.84 19.63
N PHE A 222 6.88 10.80 20.42
CA PHE A 222 6.09 11.99 20.75
C PHE A 222 6.49 12.55 22.12
N GLU A 223 7.06 13.76 22.13
CA GLU A 223 7.45 14.44 23.35
C GLU A 223 6.22 14.76 24.20
N GLY A 224 6.22 14.25 25.44
CA GLY A 224 5.16 14.51 26.42
C GLY A 224 3.88 13.71 26.23
N LEU A 225 3.82 12.76 25.28
CA LEU A 225 2.63 11.93 25.08
C LEU A 225 2.52 10.85 26.15
N GLU A 226 1.48 10.94 26.98
CA GLU A 226 1.19 9.91 27.97
C GLU A 226 0.45 8.73 27.36
N ARG A 227 0.87 7.52 27.72
CA ARG A 227 0.25 6.26 27.28
C ARG A 227 -1.25 6.17 27.59
N SER A 228 -1.66 6.67 28.75
CA SER A 228 -3.06 6.75 29.17
C SER A 228 -3.94 7.54 28.20
N LYS A 229 -3.38 8.56 27.53
CA LYS A 229 -4.09 9.37 26.54
C LYS A 229 -4.40 8.57 25.29
N VAL A 230 -3.40 7.87 24.75
CA VAL A 230 -3.57 6.99 23.58
C VAL A 230 -4.54 5.84 23.92
N GLU A 231 -4.44 5.29 25.13
CA GLU A 231 -5.36 4.27 25.64
C GLU A 231 -6.83 4.73 25.64
N GLY A 232 -7.08 6.00 25.98
CA GLY A 232 -8.43 6.59 25.98
C GLY A 232 -9.03 6.80 24.59
N TYR A 233 -8.24 6.86 23.52
CA TYR A 233 -8.77 6.94 22.15
C TYR A 233 -9.33 5.61 21.67
N PHE A 234 -8.75 4.49 22.11
CA PHE A 234 -9.23 3.15 21.77
C PHE A 234 -10.54 2.73 22.46
N ASP A 235 -11.09 3.56 23.35
CA ASP A 235 -12.37 3.31 24.01
C ASP A 235 -13.57 3.82 23.19
N GLN A 236 -13.33 4.37 21.99
CA GLN A 236 -14.36 4.77 21.03
C GLN A 236 -14.64 3.58 20.07
N GLU A 237 -15.93 3.26 19.88
CA GLU A 237 -16.51 2.03 19.30
C GLU A 237 -15.98 1.60 17.89
N ASP A 238 -15.17 2.40 17.20
CA ASP A 238 -14.82 2.21 15.78
C ASP A 238 -13.46 1.50 15.51
N GLU A 239 -12.69 1.09 16.54
CA GLU A 239 -11.33 0.55 16.34
C GLU A 239 -11.14 -0.95 16.65
N ILE A 240 -12.24 -1.67 16.89
CA ILE A 240 -12.18 -3.12 17.16
C ILE A 240 -11.85 -3.92 15.88
N ASP A 241 -12.28 -3.42 14.72
CA ASP A 241 -11.98 -4.02 13.42
C ASP A 241 -10.49 -3.93 13.03
N GLN A 242 -9.77 -2.91 13.53
CA GLN A 242 -8.34 -2.72 13.28
C GLN A 242 -7.45 -3.44 14.32
N PHE A 243 -7.95 -3.67 15.54
CA PHE A 243 -7.26 -4.40 16.62
C PHE A 243 -7.01 -5.87 16.24
N ALA A 244 -7.94 -6.49 15.50
CA ALA A 244 -7.83 -7.89 15.07
C ALA A 244 -6.75 -8.10 13.99
N PHE A 245 -6.48 -7.09 13.14
CA PHE A 245 -5.50 -7.13 12.05
C PHE A 245 -4.04 -7.05 12.55
N VAL A 246 -3.79 -6.25 13.59
CA VAL A 246 -2.43 -5.95 14.08
C VAL A 246 -1.86 -7.01 15.03
N LEU A 247 -2.69 -7.77 15.76
CA LEU A 247 -2.22 -8.75 16.74
C LEU A 247 -1.28 -9.84 16.17
N TYR A 248 -1.28 -10.06 14.84
CA TYR A 248 -0.47 -11.10 14.22
C TYR A 248 0.01 -10.74 12.80
N ALA A 249 0.23 -9.45 12.52
CA ALA A 249 1.08 -9.10 11.38
C ALA A 249 2.47 -9.75 11.60
N PRO A 250 2.98 -10.59 10.68
CA PRO A 250 4.21 -11.33 10.91
C PRO A 250 5.41 -10.38 10.88
N GLY A 251 5.96 -10.05 12.06
CA GLY A 251 7.18 -9.25 12.20
C GLY A 251 7.29 -8.48 13.52
N GLU A 252 8.07 -9.03 14.46
CA GLU A 252 8.83 -8.34 15.51
C GLU A 252 8.17 -7.33 16.46
N VAL A 253 6.94 -7.53 16.99
CA VAL A 253 6.64 -7.00 18.33
C VAL A 253 5.70 -7.95 19.10
N SER A 254 6.22 -8.55 20.18
CA SER A 254 5.38 -9.21 21.19
C SER A 254 4.61 -8.14 21.99
N LEU A 255 3.30 -8.04 21.78
CA LEU A 255 2.45 -7.29 22.71
C LEU A 255 2.45 -8.00 24.08
N PRO A 256 2.48 -7.27 25.21
CA PRO A 256 2.39 -7.88 26.53
C PRO A 256 1.07 -8.64 26.68
N TYR A 257 1.15 -9.91 27.09
CA TYR A 257 0.00 -10.81 27.30
C TYR A 257 -1.13 -10.18 28.13
N SER A 258 -0.82 -9.28 29.06
CA SER A 258 -1.80 -8.54 29.86
C SER A 258 -2.69 -7.59 29.04
N LEU A 259 -2.15 -6.96 28.00
CA LEU A 259 -2.89 -6.04 27.12
C LEU A 259 -3.81 -6.81 26.17
N VAL A 260 -3.30 -7.94 25.65
CA VAL A 260 -4.10 -8.90 24.86
C VAL A 260 -5.24 -9.44 25.72
N LYS A 261 -4.98 -9.79 26.97
CA LYS A 261 -5.99 -10.30 27.93
C LYS A 261 -7.08 -9.27 28.25
N GLU A 262 -6.73 -8.00 28.50
CA GLU A 262 -7.68 -6.92 28.81
C GLU A 262 -8.56 -6.55 27.60
N LYS A 263 -8.03 -6.62 26.38
CA LYS A 263 -8.77 -6.24 25.18
C LYS A 263 -9.58 -7.41 24.59
N VAL A 264 -9.07 -8.63 24.67
CA VAL A 264 -9.86 -9.87 24.44
C VAL A 264 -11.05 -9.93 25.41
N ARG A 265 -10.87 -9.48 26.66
CA ARG A 265 -11.96 -9.31 27.62
C ARG A 265 -13.02 -8.32 27.12
N LYS A 266 -12.66 -7.13 26.63
CA LYS A 266 -13.64 -6.19 26.04
C LYS A 266 -14.30 -6.74 24.76
N MET A 267 -13.53 -7.29 23.82
CA MET A 267 -14.08 -7.88 22.58
C MET A 267 -15.03 -9.05 22.84
N SER A 268 -14.79 -9.83 23.90
CA SER A 268 -15.71 -10.90 24.29
C SER A 268 -17.02 -10.40 24.92
N GLU A 269 -17.00 -9.20 25.50
CA GLU A 269 -18.17 -8.52 26.09
C GLU A 269 -19.07 -7.93 24.98
N GLU A 270 -18.50 -7.55 23.82
CA GLU A 270 -19.24 -6.97 22.67
C GLU A 270 -19.63 -7.95 21.55
N TYR A 271 -18.86 -9.02 21.29
CA TYR A 271 -19.05 -9.90 20.11
C TYR A 271 -19.57 -11.31 20.43
N GLY A 272 -20.23 -11.49 21.58
CA GLY A 272 -20.92 -12.74 21.92
C GLY A 272 -20.01 -13.90 22.33
N VAL A 273 -18.78 -13.62 22.80
CA VAL A 273 -17.87 -14.59 23.44
C VAL A 273 -18.02 -14.57 24.97
N ALA A 274 -19.14 -14.02 25.46
CA ALA A 274 -19.40 -13.61 26.83
C ALA A 274 -19.26 -14.73 27.88
N ARG A 275 -19.42 -16.01 27.51
CA ARG A 275 -19.21 -17.14 28.46
C ARG A 275 -17.75 -17.36 28.81
N ILE A 276 -16.84 -17.30 27.83
CA ILE A 276 -15.44 -17.66 28.03
C ILE A 276 -14.73 -16.56 28.81
N ALA A 277 -14.98 -15.30 28.50
CA ALA A 277 -14.37 -14.21 29.24
C ALA A 277 -14.96 -13.98 30.62
N LYS A 278 -16.28 -14.19 30.81
CA LYS A 278 -16.88 -14.19 32.15
C LYS A 278 -16.26 -15.27 33.04
N ARG A 279 -15.96 -16.46 32.50
CA ARG A 279 -15.32 -17.56 33.24
C ARG A 279 -13.86 -17.23 33.59
N ILE A 280 -13.10 -16.73 32.62
CA ILE A 280 -11.71 -16.29 32.81
C ILE A 280 -11.61 -15.11 33.81
N LEU A 281 -12.60 -14.20 33.81
CA LEU A 281 -12.69 -13.04 34.71
C LEU A 281 -13.04 -13.42 36.16
N VAL A 282 -14.04 -14.27 36.35
CA VAL A 282 -14.53 -14.67 37.68
C VAL A 282 -13.49 -15.48 38.46
N GLU A 283 -12.63 -16.22 37.77
CA GLU A 283 -11.69 -17.15 38.41
C GLU A 283 -10.29 -16.54 38.66
N HIS A 284 -9.92 -15.47 37.95
CA HIS A 284 -8.59 -14.84 38.07
C HIS A 284 -8.58 -13.44 38.69
N GLY A 285 -9.75 -12.87 39.01
CA GLY A 285 -9.89 -11.66 39.81
C GLY A 285 -11.09 -11.82 40.73
N GLY A 286 -10.86 -11.85 42.05
CA GLY A 286 -11.86 -12.19 43.06
C GLY A 286 -13.22 -11.54 42.83
N ALA A 287 -14.28 -12.29 43.11
CA ALA A 287 -15.71 -12.01 42.90
C ALA A 287 -16.27 -10.70 43.50
N GLU A 288 -15.42 -9.77 43.96
CA GLU A 288 -15.80 -8.52 44.61
C GLU A 288 -15.79 -7.29 43.67
N ALA A 289 -15.46 -7.42 42.38
CA ALA A 289 -15.25 -6.29 41.47
C ALA A 289 -16.41 -5.95 40.50
N LEU A 290 -17.49 -6.74 40.44
CA LEU A 290 -18.63 -6.46 39.56
C LEU A 290 -19.87 -6.15 40.40
N SER A 291 -20.54 -5.02 40.12
CA SER A 291 -21.77 -4.67 40.83
C SER A 291 -22.92 -5.59 40.40
N ASP A 292 -23.88 -5.83 41.29
CA ASP A 292 -25.07 -6.66 40.99
C ASP A 292 -25.82 -6.20 39.73
N LYS A 293 -25.72 -4.91 39.40
CA LYS A 293 -26.35 -4.27 38.25
C LYS A 293 -25.64 -4.57 36.92
N ASP A 294 -24.31 -4.71 36.96
CA ASP A 294 -23.49 -5.10 35.81
C ASP A 294 -23.74 -6.59 35.49
N ASN A 295 -23.91 -7.41 36.53
CA ASN A 295 -24.32 -8.81 36.37
C ASN A 295 -25.70 -8.96 35.73
N GLU A 296 -26.71 -8.17 36.13
CA GLU A 296 -28.05 -8.21 35.53
C GLU A 296 -28.06 -7.77 34.06
N SER A 297 -27.29 -6.74 33.71
CA SER A 297 -27.23 -6.21 32.34
C SER A 297 -26.50 -7.17 31.40
N ILE A 298 -25.42 -7.81 31.87
CA ILE A 298 -24.71 -8.86 31.13
C ILE A 298 -25.58 -10.12 30.98
N ILE A 299 -26.34 -10.51 32.02
CA ILE A 299 -27.29 -11.64 31.92
C ILE A 299 -28.36 -11.35 30.87
N GLN A 300 -28.91 -10.13 30.82
CA GLN A 300 -29.91 -9.76 29.81
C GLN A 300 -29.35 -9.74 28.38
N VAL A 301 -28.10 -9.32 28.18
CA VAL A 301 -27.43 -9.38 26.87
C VAL A 301 -27.18 -10.84 26.46
N VAL A 302 -26.70 -11.67 27.39
CA VAL A 302 -26.45 -13.11 27.16
C VAL A 302 -27.76 -13.88 26.90
N GLU A 303 -28.84 -13.55 27.60
CA GLU A 303 -30.17 -14.14 27.38
C GLU A 303 -30.75 -13.71 26.02
N LYS A 304 -30.60 -12.43 25.65
CA LYS A 304 -31.05 -11.90 24.36
C LYS A 304 -30.23 -12.44 23.17
N GLU A 305 -28.93 -12.68 23.35
CA GLU A 305 -28.10 -13.38 22.37
C GLU A 305 -28.42 -14.87 22.30
N ALA A 306 -28.68 -15.54 23.43
CA ALA A 306 -29.11 -16.93 23.46
C ALA A 306 -30.46 -17.13 22.77
N GLU A 307 -31.37 -16.16 22.88
CA GLU A 307 -32.63 -16.10 22.11
C GLU A 307 -32.39 -15.85 20.61
N GLY A 308 -31.31 -15.15 20.23
CA GLY A 308 -30.86 -15.00 18.85
C GLY A 308 -30.17 -16.25 18.27
N LYS A 309 -29.47 -17.04 19.10
CA LYS A 309 -28.78 -18.29 18.70
C LYS A 309 -29.72 -19.38 18.20
N GLU A 310 -30.99 -19.39 18.60
CA GLU A 310 -32.01 -20.29 18.00
C GLU A 310 -32.55 -19.77 16.66
N ALA A 311 -32.52 -18.45 16.42
CA ALA A 311 -33.03 -17.84 15.19
C ALA A 311 -32.03 -17.87 14.02
N ASP A 312 -30.72 -17.90 14.30
CA ASP A 312 -29.63 -17.84 13.30
C ASP A 312 -29.11 -19.20 12.80
N LYS A 313 -29.75 -20.32 13.19
CA LYS A 313 -29.42 -21.64 12.66
C LYS A 313 -29.93 -21.82 11.24
N TYR A 314 -29.24 -21.19 10.29
CA TYR A 314 -29.41 -21.46 8.87
C TYR A 314 -28.66 -22.74 8.51
N GLN A 315 -29.34 -23.69 7.86
CA GLN A 315 -28.67 -24.84 7.27
C GLN A 315 -27.70 -24.36 6.19
N ARG A 316 -26.41 -24.48 6.45
CA ARG A 316 -25.34 -24.17 5.48
C ARG A 316 -25.13 -25.36 4.58
N GLU A 317 -24.99 -25.11 3.27
CA GLU A 317 -24.59 -26.15 2.33
C GLU A 317 -23.12 -26.50 2.58
N VAL A 318 -22.87 -27.77 2.91
CA VAL A 318 -21.51 -28.30 3.04
C VAL A 318 -21.05 -28.71 1.65
N ASP A 319 -19.91 -28.17 1.20
CA ASP A 319 -19.39 -28.53 -0.11
C ASP A 319 -18.96 -30.01 -0.10
N GLY A 320 -19.74 -30.81 -0.82
CA GLY A 320 -19.54 -32.25 -0.90
C GLY A 320 -18.49 -32.66 -1.94
N GLU A 321 -18.08 -31.77 -2.83
CA GLU A 321 -17.26 -32.11 -3.97
C GLU A 321 -15.78 -32.28 -3.59
N ILE A 322 -15.10 -33.21 -4.27
CA ILE A 322 -13.65 -33.32 -4.14
C ILE A 322 -13.01 -32.21 -4.96
N LYS A 323 -12.31 -31.28 -4.30
CA LYS A 323 -11.65 -30.15 -4.96
C LYS A 323 -10.23 -30.50 -5.38
N ASP A 324 -9.88 -30.14 -6.60
CA ASP A 324 -8.50 -30.14 -7.08
C ASP A 324 -7.89 -28.76 -6.84
N ILE A 325 -7.23 -28.59 -5.70
CA ILE A 325 -6.74 -27.29 -5.23
C ILE A 325 -5.80 -26.63 -6.23
N TYR A 326 -5.04 -27.43 -6.99
CA TYR A 326 -4.20 -26.90 -8.04
C TYR A 326 -5.04 -26.24 -9.13
N GLY A 327 -6.06 -26.94 -9.64
CA GLY A 327 -7.01 -26.41 -10.61
C GLY A 327 -7.78 -25.18 -10.08
N GLU A 328 -8.23 -25.23 -8.83
CA GLU A 328 -8.92 -24.09 -8.18
C GLU A 328 -8.03 -22.85 -8.11
N ALA A 329 -6.74 -23.01 -7.75
CA ALA A 329 -5.77 -21.92 -7.71
C ALA A 329 -5.57 -21.31 -9.11
N VAL A 330 -5.33 -22.17 -10.11
CA VAL A 330 -5.13 -21.71 -11.49
C VAL A 330 -6.35 -20.95 -11.99
N GLN A 331 -7.55 -21.47 -11.76
CA GLN A 331 -8.79 -20.79 -12.15
C GLN A 331 -8.97 -19.46 -11.43
N PHE A 332 -8.75 -19.41 -10.11
CA PHE A 332 -8.89 -18.18 -9.32
C PHE A 332 -8.01 -17.04 -9.85
N TYR A 333 -6.72 -17.29 -10.04
CA TYR A 333 -5.82 -16.21 -10.48
C TYR A 333 -6.01 -15.83 -11.94
N VAL A 334 -6.38 -16.78 -12.81
CA VAL A 334 -6.72 -16.44 -14.19
C VAL A 334 -8.00 -15.62 -14.26
N ASP A 335 -8.97 -15.88 -13.38
CA ASP A 335 -10.20 -15.08 -13.31
C ASP A 335 -9.91 -13.66 -12.83
N ASN A 336 -9.05 -13.50 -11.81
CA ASN A 336 -8.59 -12.19 -11.36
C ASN A 336 -7.81 -11.43 -12.45
N LEU A 337 -6.96 -12.12 -13.22
CA LEU A 337 -6.29 -11.54 -14.39
C LEU A 337 -7.30 -11.12 -15.46
N ILE A 338 -8.30 -11.95 -15.77
CA ILE A 338 -9.35 -11.61 -16.73
C ILE A 338 -10.11 -10.36 -16.28
N HIS A 339 -10.48 -10.29 -14.99
CA HIS A 339 -11.16 -9.13 -14.41
C HIS A 339 -10.31 -7.86 -14.51
N SER A 340 -8.99 -7.95 -14.35
CA SER A 340 -8.10 -6.80 -14.51
C SER A 340 -7.94 -6.35 -15.97
N LEU A 341 -8.18 -7.23 -16.96
CA LEU A 341 -8.08 -6.91 -18.39
C LEU A 341 -9.34 -6.26 -18.96
N VAL A 342 -10.51 -6.62 -18.46
CA VAL A 342 -11.80 -6.13 -18.99
C VAL A 342 -12.30 -4.90 -18.22
N PRO A 343 -13.15 -4.05 -18.82
CA PRO A 343 -13.80 -2.98 -18.05
C PRO A 343 -14.73 -3.55 -16.98
N SER A 344 -14.82 -2.89 -15.84
CA SER A 344 -15.80 -3.24 -14.79
C SER A 344 -17.23 -3.00 -15.27
N GLN A 345 -18.22 -3.56 -14.57
CA GLN A 345 -19.62 -3.29 -14.91
C GLN A 345 -19.96 -1.80 -14.81
N ASP A 346 -19.35 -1.09 -13.86
CA ASP A 346 -19.58 0.34 -13.68
C ASP A 346 -18.85 1.18 -14.73
N ASP A 347 -17.66 0.75 -15.18
CA ASP A 347 -17.01 1.36 -16.35
C ASP A 347 -17.91 1.27 -17.58
N VAL A 348 -18.55 0.12 -17.83
CA VAL A 348 -19.45 -0.05 -18.97
C VAL A 348 -20.70 0.83 -18.85
N LYS A 349 -21.25 1.00 -17.64
CA LYS A 349 -22.38 1.91 -17.39
C LYS A 349 -21.99 3.37 -17.62
N ARG A 350 -20.85 3.82 -17.06
CA ARG A 350 -20.32 5.17 -17.26
C ARG A 350 -19.98 5.44 -18.72
N ALA A 351 -19.34 4.48 -19.39
CA ALA A 351 -19.05 4.54 -20.82
C ALA A 351 -20.30 4.86 -21.64
N TYR A 352 -21.42 4.20 -21.33
CA TYR A 352 -22.68 4.39 -22.03
C TYR A 352 -23.37 5.73 -21.69
N HIS A 353 -23.41 6.10 -20.41
CA HIS A 353 -24.19 7.26 -19.95
C HIS A 353 -23.44 8.59 -20.03
N GLU A 354 -22.12 8.58 -19.82
CA GLU A 354 -21.32 9.79 -19.62
C GLU A 354 -20.38 10.02 -20.81
N ILE A 355 -19.69 8.97 -21.26
CA ILE A 355 -18.59 9.07 -22.23
C ILE A 355 -19.07 8.84 -23.68
N GLN A 356 -20.29 8.35 -23.86
CA GLN A 356 -20.90 8.00 -25.16
C GLN A 356 -20.13 6.93 -25.95
N VAL A 357 -19.43 6.03 -25.26
CA VAL A 357 -18.80 4.85 -25.86
C VAL A 357 -19.82 3.72 -25.92
N ASP A 358 -20.20 3.31 -27.13
CA ASP A 358 -21.16 2.21 -27.33
C ASP A 358 -20.46 0.85 -27.32
N VAL A 359 -20.64 0.10 -26.22
CA VAL A 359 -20.23 -1.31 -26.15
C VAL A 359 -21.36 -2.17 -26.73
N PRO A 360 -21.12 -2.96 -27.80
CA PRO A 360 -22.14 -3.79 -28.42
C PRO A 360 -22.85 -4.69 -27.41
N VAL A 361 -24.18 -4.85 -27.56
CA VAL A 361 -25.00 -5.68 -26.65
C VAL A 361 -24.40 -7.05 -26.41
N ARG A 362 -23.90 -7.71 -27.46
CA ARG A 362 -23.28 -9.03 -27.38
C ARG A 362 -22.05 -9.02 -26.47
N ASP A 363 -21.20 -8.01 -26.57
CA ASP A 363 -19.98 -7.91 -25.76
C ASP A 363 -20.31 -7.49 -24.32
N ARG A 364 -21.37 -6.69 -24.09
CA ARG A 364 -21.88 -6.43 -22.73
C ARG A 364 -22.37 -7.71 -22.04
N VAL A 365 -23.08 -8.57 -22.77
CA VAL A 365 -23.53 -9.87 -22.23
C VAL A 365 -22.32 -10.73 -21.85
N LEU A 366 -21.26 -10.75 -22.66
CA LEU A 366 -20.03 -11.49 -22.36
C LEU A 366 -19.28 -10.90 -21.16
N LEU A 367 -19.19 -9.58 -21.04
CA LEU A 367 -18.60 -8.92 -19.87
C LEU A 367 -19.35 -9.27 -18.59
N ASN A 368 -20.69 -9.23 -18.63
CA ASN A 368 -21.52 -9.62 -17.50
C ASN A 368 -21.32 -11.10 -17.14
N ASP A 369 -21.26 -11.99 -18.13
CA ASP A 369 -20.98 -13.41 -17.91
C ASP A 369 -19.59 -13.64 -17.29
N ILE A 370 -18.56 -12.92 -17.73
CA ILE A 370 -17.20 -12.98 -17.16
C ILE A 370 -17.20 -12.55 -15.68
N HIS A 371 -17.82 -11.42 -15.37
CA HIS A 371 -17.88 -10.88 -14.01
C HIS A 371 -18.66 -11.81 -13.08
N ASN A 372 -19.88 -12.19 -13.47
CA ASN A 372 -20.75 -13.03 -12.63
C ASN A 372 -20.15 -14.44 -12.41
N ARG A 373 -19.46 -15.00 -13.40
CA ARG A 373 -18.80 -16.31 -13.24
C ARG A 373 -17.61 -16.24 -12.30
N GLY A 374 -16.76 -15.22 -12.44
CA GLY A 374 -15.62 -15.02 -11.55
C GLY A 374 -16.10 -14.81 -10.11
N GLU A 375 -17.11 -13.95 -9.92
CA GLU A 375 -17.68 -13.69 -8.60
C GLU A 375 -18.32 -14.96 -8.00
N ALA A 376 -19.13 -15.69 -8.76
CA ALA A 376 -19.74 -16.93 -8.30
C ALA A 376 -18.71 -18.03 -8.00
N PHE A 377 -17.60 -18.06 -8.75
CA PHE A 377 -16.49 -18.97 -8.48
C PHE A 377 -15.79 -18.60 -7.17
N SER A 378 -15.36 -17.34 -7.02
CA SER A 378 -14.70 -16.85 -5.81
C SER A 378 -15.58 -17.03 -4.57
N SER A 379 -16.88 -16.73 -4.63
CA SER A 379 -17.80 -16.93 -3.49
C SER A 379 -17.88 -18.39 -3.05
N ARG A 380 -17.93 -19.34 -3.99
CA ARG A 380 -17.94 -20.77 -3.66
C ARG A 380 -16.60 -21.21 -3.06
N LEU A 381 -15.49 -20.72 -3.62
CA LEU A 381 -14.16 -21.04 -3.14
C LEU A 381 -13.90 -20.47 -1.74
N GLU A 382 -14.34 -19.24 -1.47
CA GLU A 382 -14.31 -18.58 -0.16
C GLU A 382 -15.04 -19.44 0.88
N MET A 383 -16.28 -19.85 0.58
CA MET A 383 -17.07 -20.68 1.47
C MET A 383 -16.40 -22.03 1.72
N PHE A 384 -15.88 -22.67 0.67
CA PHE A 384 -15.14 -23.92 0.78
C PHE A 384 -13.91 -23.76 1.69
N PHE A 385 -13.13 -22.70 1.53
CA PHE A 385 -11.96 -22.42 2.38
C PHE A 385 -12.34 -22.11 3.83
N LYS A 386 -13.40 -21.34 4.07
CA LYS A 386 -13.96 -21.11 5.42
C LYS A 386 -14.26 -22.43 6.13
N GLN A 387 -14.90 -23.37 5.43
CA GLN A 387 -15.22 -24.69 5.99
C GLN A 387 -13.97 -25.58 6.16
N HIS A 388 -13.06 -25.57 5.18
CA HIS A 388 -11.83 -26.37 5.20
C HIS A 388 -10.88 -25.95 6.33
N LEU A 389 -10.74 -24.65 6.60
CA LEU A 389 -9.88 -24.18 7.69
C LEU A 389 -10.42 -24.56 9.07
N VAL A 390 -11.75 -24.53 9.28
CA VAL A 390 -12.38 -25.03 10.51
C VAL A 390 -12.07 -26.53 10.69
N TYR A 391 -12.18 -27.32 9.61
CA TYR A 391 -11.83 -28.74 9.62
C TYR A 391 -10.36 -28.95 9.96
N ALA A 392 -9.48 -28.17 9.35
CA ALA A 392 -8.05 -28.31 9.57
C ALA A 392 -7.67 -28.04 11.03
N CYS A 393 -8.25 -27.01 11.65
CA CYS A 393 -8.05 -26.71 13.07
C CYS A 393 -8.58 -27.84 13.96
N PHE A 394 -9.80 -28.32 13.70
CA PHE A 394 -10.40 -29.44 14.40
C PHE A 394 -9.53 -30.70 14.33
N GLY A 395 -9.13 -31.11 13.13
CA GLY A 395 -8.33 -32.31 12.92
C GLY A 395 -6.96 -32.25 13.58
N GLU A 396 -6.36 -31.06 13.65
CA GLU A 396 -5.10 -30.88 14.37
C GLU A 396 -5.31 -31.00 15.89
N ILE A 397 -6.34 -30.38 16.45
CA ILE A 397 -6.64 -30.51 17.88
C ILE A 397 -6.93 -31.97 18.24
N GLN A 398 -7.75 -32.66 17.46
CA GLN A 398 -8.09 -34.06 17.70
C GLN A 398 -6.84 -34.95 17.69
N LYS A 399 -5.98 -34.81 16.68
CA LYS A 399 -4.72 -35.55 16.59
C LYS A 399 -3.83 -35.32 17.83
N ASN A 400 -3.82 -34.09 18.35
CA ASN A 400 -3.06 -33.74 19.54
C ASN A 400 -3.64 -34.35 20.81
N LEU A 401 -4.97 -34.34 20.96
CA LEU A 401 -5.67 -35.02 22.05
C LEU A 401 -5.39 -36.52 22.06
N GLU A 402 -5.45 -37.19 20.91
CA GLU A 402 -5.21 -38.63 20.78
C GLU A 402 -3.75 -39.00 21.10
N SER A 403 -2.79 -38.20 20.64
CA SER A 403 -1.37 -38.54 20.73
C SER A 403 -0.78 -38.32 22.12
N HIS A 404 -1.37 -37.43 22.92
CA HIS A 404 -0.76 -36.98 24.18
C HIS A 404 -1.68 -37.10 25.41
N GLY A 405 -2.94 -37.51 25.21
CA GLY A 405 -4.00 -37.33 26.20
C GLY A 405 -4.29 -35.83 26.42
N PRO A 406 -5.33 -35.48 27.20
CA PRO A 406 -5.46 -34.13 27.73
C PRO A 406 -4.27 -33.88 28.67
N LYS A 407 -3.12 -33.46 28.15
CA LYS A 407 -2.09 -32.85 29.00
C LYS A 407 -2.71 -31.57 29.58
N ASN A 408 -2.29 -31.20 30.80
CA ASN A 408 -2.69 -30.07 31.69
C ASN A 408 -3.30 -28.79 31.09
N VAL A 409 -3.23 -28.54 29.79
CA VAL A 409 -3.87 -27.44 29.07
C VAL A 409 -5.39 -27.66 28.97
N MET A 410 -5.87 -28.78 28.41
CA MET A 410 -7.33 -29.00 28.22
C MET A 410 -8.13 -29.28 29.50
N ASP A 411 -7.42 -29.57 30.61
CA ASP A 411 -8.03 -29.70 31.95
C ASP A 411 -8.20 -28.33 32.64
N ARG A 412 -7.71 -27.24 32.03
CA ARG A 412 -8.02 -25.89 32.53
C ARG A 412 -9.48 -25.57 32.23
N GLU A 413 -10.15 -25.02 33.22
CA GLU A 413 -11.56 -24.61 33.13
C GLU A 413 -11.82 -23.67 31.94
N GLU A 414 -10.80 -22.89 31.57
CA GLU A 414 -10.75 -21.96 30.43
C GLU A 414 -11.04 -22.64 29.06
N TYR A 415 -10.74 -23.93 28.90
CA TYR A 415 -10.92 -24.67 27.64
C TYR A 415 -12.07 -25.66 27.67
N THR A 416 -12.90 -25.64 28.72
CA THR A 416 -14.11 -26.48 28.82
C THR A 416 -15.01 -26.31 27.60
N SER A 417 -15.19 -25.07 27.13
CA SER A 417 -16.03 -24.77 25.96
C SER A 417 -15.51 -25.43 24.69
N LEU A 418 -14.20 -25.40 24.46
CA LEU A 418 -13.61 -26.05 23.30
C LEU A 418 -13.79 -27.56 23.37
N LYS A 419 -13.60 -28.15 24.55
CA LYS A 419 -13.79 -29.58 24.77
C LYS A 419 -15.23 -30.00 24.48
N GLU A 420 -16.21 -29.24 24.97
CA GLU A 420 -17.63 -29.46 24.68
C GLU A 420 -17.91 -29.40 23.17
N THR A 421 -17.36 -28.39 22.46
CA THR A 421 -17.50 -28.29 20.99
C THR A 421 -16.85 -29.46 20.27
N ILE A 422 -15.67 -29.92 20.70
CA ILE A 422 -14.99 -31.09 20.10
C ILE A 422 -15.83 -32.35 20.31
N GLU A 423 -16.29 -32.60 21.54
CA GLU A 423 -17.14 -33.75 21.87
C GLU A 423 -18.46 -33.71 21.07
N GLU A 424 -19.02 -32.52 20.83
CA GLU A 424 -20.17 -32.35 19.96
C GLU A 424 -19.85 -32.69 18.50
N ILE A 425 -18.76 -32.15 17.94
CA ILE A 425 -18.30 -32.44 16.57
C ILE A 425 -18.08 -33.95 16.39
N GLU A 426 -17.47 -34.63 17.37
CA GLU A 426 -17.27 -36.08 17.34
C GLU A 426 -18.60 -36.85 17.38
N ARG A 427 -19.58 -36.34 18.14
CA ARG A 427 -20.90 -36.97 18.29
C ARG A 427 -21.76 -36.85 17.03
N ILE A 428 -21.81 -35.68 16.40
CA ILE A 428 -22.70 -35.43 15.24
C ILE A 428 -21.98 -35.58 13.89
N GLY A 429 -20.65 -35.55 13.90
CA GLY A 429 -19.81 -35.52 12.71
C GLY A 429 -19.55 -34.09 12.24
N PHE A 430 -18.35 -33.85 11.73
CA PHE A 430 -17.91 -32.52 11.32
C PHE A 430 -18.79 -31.86 10.26
N ASP A 431 -19.24 -32.61 9.25
CA ASP A 431 -20.09 -32.04 8.20
C ASP A 431 -21.44 -31.59 8.76
N GLU A 432 -22.02 -32.38 9.66
CA GLU A 432 -23.27 -32.00 10.34
C GLU A 432 -23.06 -30.79 11.25
N PHE A 433 -21.91 -30.71 11.94
CA PHE A 433 -21.54 -29.53 12.73
C PHE A 433 -21.45 -28.28 11.87
N ILE A 434 -20.71 -28.29 10.76
CA ILE A 434 -20.61 -27.12 9.88
C ILE A 434 -21.98 -26.74 9.30
N ALA A 435 -22.81 -27.72 8.94
CA ALA A 435 -24.14 -27.49 8.41
C ALA A 435 -25.09 -26.82 9.42
N THR A 436 -24.94 -27.12 10.71
CA THR A 436 -25.92 -26.76 11.76
C THR A 436 -25.43 -25.72 12.77
N ALA A 437 -24.12 -25.57 12.92
CA ALA A 437 -23.54 -24.55 13.78
C ALA A 437 -23.88 -23.16 13.24
N SER A 438 -24.16 -22.24 14.16
CA SER A 438 -24.23 -20.82 13.87
C SER A 438 -22.87 -20.28 13.47
N GLU A 439 -22.88 -19.11 12.85
CA GLU A 439 -21.66 -18.37 12.55
C GLU A 439 -20.88 -18.04 13.84
N SER A 440 -21.58 -17.63 14.89
CA SER A 440 -20.98 -17.33 16.20
C SER A 440 -20.32 -18.54 16.85
N GLU A 441 -20.96 -19.72 16.83
CA GLU A 441 -20.36 -20.97 17.33
C GLU A 441 -19.10 -21.34 16.54
N THR A 442 -19.11 -21.10 15.22
CA THR A 442 -17.95 -21.35 14.34
C THR A 442 -16.80 -20.40 14.67
N LYS A 443 -17.09 -19.11 14.87
CA LYS A 443 -16.12 -18.08 15.24
C LYS A 443 -15.54 -18.32 16.64
N GLU A 444 -16.38 -18.67 17.60
CA GLU A 444 -15.98 -19.02 18.97
C GLU A 444 -15.02 -20.22 18.97
N PHE A 445 -15.35 -21.27 18.20
CA PHE A 445 -14.46 -22.42 18.01
C PHE A 445 -13.10 -22.01 17.45
N LEU A 446 -13.06 -21.23 16.36
CA LEU A 446 -11.82 -20.78 15.74
C LEU A 446 -10.98 -19.88 16.65
N PHE A 447 -11.64 -19.01 17.41
CA PHE A 447 -10.98 -18.16 18.41
C PHE A 447 -10.31 -18.99 19.50
N LEU A 448 -11.00 -20.00 20.03
CA LEU A 448 -10.43 -20.94 21.00
C LEU A 448 -9.25 -21.73 20.41
N CYS A 449 -9.36 -22.20 19.16
CA CYS A 449 -8.26 -22.84 18.44
C CYS A 449 -7.03 -21.93 18.38
N MET A 450 -7.22 -20.67 17.97
CA MET A 450 -6.16 -19.67 17.87
C MET A 450 -5.45 -19.47 19.21
N LEU A 451 -6.21 -19.30 20.31
CA LEU A 451 -5.64 -19.13 21.64
C LEU A 451 -4.82 -20.33 22.10
N ILE A 452 -5.30 -21.56 21.87
CA ILE A 452 -4.60 -22.77 22.29
C ILE A 452 -3.33 -22.98 21.48
N PHE A 453 -3.37 -22.79 20.16
CA PHE A 453 -2.19 -22.95 19.32
C PHE A 453 -1.10 -21.92 19.62
N ALA A 454 -1.47 -20.75 20.14
CA ALA A 454 -0.55 -19.71 20.60
C ALA A 454 0.03 -19.95 22.01
N GLU A 455 -0.48 -20.93 22.77
CA GLU A 455 -0.03 -21.16 24.15
C GLU A 455 1.27 -21.98 24.23
N LYS A 456 2.16 -21.60 25.17
CA LYS A 456 3.40 -22.33 25.45
C LYS A 456 3.11 -23.78 25.86
N GLY A 457 3.72 -24.74 25.16
CA GLY A 457 3.51 -26.18 25.29
C GLY A 457 2.97 -26.86 24.03
N TRP A 458 2.48 -26.08 23.05
CA TRP A 458 2.04 -26.54 21.72
C TRP A 458 3.01 -26.15 20.58
N ASP A 459 4.04 -25.37 20.94
CA ASP A 459 5.02 -24.66 20.13
C ASP A 459 5.99 -25.56 19.36
N ASP A 460 6.58 -26.60 19.98
CA ASP A 460 7.71 -27.32 19.36
C ASP A 460 7.36 -28.62 18.62
N VAL A 461 6.22 -29.26 18.90
CA VAL A 461 5.91 -30.60 18.36
C VAL A 461 4.56 -30.68 17.62
N PHE A 462 3.67 -29.68 17.81
CA PHE A 462 2.25 -29.77 17.42
C PHE A 462 1.77 -28.64 16.51
N GLY A 463 2.72 -27.97 15.88
CA GLY A 463 2.48 -26.99 14.82
C GLY A 463 2.27 -25.54 15.28
N GLY A 464 2.22 -25.29 16.59
CA GLY A 464 2.49 -23.99 17.23
C GLY A 464 1.91 -22.76 16.54
N GLU A 465 2.75 -21.72 16.40
CA GLU A 465 2.39 -20.41 15.82
C GLU A 465 1.74 -20.51 14.43
N ASN A 466 2.15 -21.47 13.59
CA ASN A 466 1.56 -21.65 12.26
C ASN A 466 0.09 -22.04 12.34
N TRP A 467 -0.30 -22.89 13.29
CA TRP A 467 -1.71 -23.23 13.50
C TRP A 467 -2.51 -22.09 14.12
N GLY A 468 -1.88 -21.29 14.98
CA GLY A 468 -2.46 -20.04 15.47
C GLY A 468 -2.82 -19.12 14.30
N LEU A 469 -1.89 -18.93 13.37
CA LEU A 469 -2.09 -18.13 12.15
C LEU A 469 -3.18 -18.70 11.23
N ILE A 470 -3.25 -20.03 11.09
CA ILE A 470 -4.29 -20.71 10.32
C ILE A 470 -5.68 -20.46 10.93
N ALA A 471 -5.82 -20.66 12.25
CA ALA A 471 -7.06 -20.45 12.98
C ALA A 471 -7.49 -18.98 12.93
N GLN A 472 -6.53 -18.07 13.06
CA GLN A 472 -6.78 -16.64 12.92
C GLN A 472 -7.25 -16.27 11.50
N THR A 473 -6.56 -16.76 10.45
CA THR A 473 -6.93 -16.48 9.07
C THR A 473 -8.36 -16.96 8.79
N ALA A 474 -8.72 -18.13 9.33
CA ALA A 474 -10.09 -18.64 9.28
C ALA A 474 -11.07 -17.68 9.97
N LEU A 475 -10.76 -17.25 11.19
CA LEU A 475 -11.59 -16.33 11.96
C LEU A 475 -11.80 -15.00 11.23
N TRP A 476 -10.74 -14.43 10.65
CA TRP A 476 -10.83 -13.22 9.83
C TRP A 476 -11.72 -13.40 8.60
N GLY A 477 -11.59 -14.54 7.90
CA GLY A 477 -12.49 -14.86 6.80
C GLY A 477 -13.94 -14.91 7.26
N TRP A 478 -14.23 -15.61 8.36
CA TRP A 478 -15.58 -15.71 8.92
C TRP A 478 -16.14 -14.36 9.40
N ASN A 479 -15.30 -13.45 9.87
CA ASN A 479 -15.72 -12.09 10.24
C ASN A 479 -15.87 -11.14 9.05
N GLY A 480 -15.36 -11.50 7.86
CA GLY A 480 -15.32 -10.60 6.70
C GLY A 480 -14.26 -9.51 6.83
N PHE A 481 -13.24 -9.70 7.69
CA PHE A 481 -12.15 -8.74 7.86
C PHE A 481 -11.16 -8.73 6.70
N LEU A 482 -11.14 -9.80 5.91
CA LEU A 482 -10.38 -9.86 4.67
C LEU A 482 -11.36 -9.79 3.51
N ASP A 483 -11.06 -8.92 2.54
CA ASP A 483 -11.69 -8.99 1.22
C ASP A 483 -11.59 -10.42 0.68
N ARG A 484 -12.63 -10.87 -0.02
CA ARG A 484 -12.75 -12.25 -0.48
C ARG A 484 -11.51 -12.73 -1.22
N GLU A 485 -11.02 -11.92 -2.15
CA GLU A 485 -9.87 -12.24 -2.98
C GLU A 485 -8.61 -12.35 -2.13
N VAL A 486 -8.43 -11.46 -1.15
CA VAL A 486 -7.31 -11.47 -0.20
C VAL A 486 -7.37 -12.69 0.72
N PHE A 487 -8.56 -13.05 1.21
CA PHE A 487 -8.75 -14.27 2.00
C PHE A 487 -8.39 -15.52 1.21
N ILE A 488 -8.91 -15.67 -0.01
CA ILE A 488 -8.63 -16.82 -0.88
C ILE A 488 -7.13 -16.91 -1.19
N ASP A 489 -6.52 -15.79 -1.57
CA ASP A 489 -5.08 -15.67 -1.81
C ASP A 489 -4.26 -16.17 -0.61
N ARG A 490 -4.58 -15.64 0.57
CA ARG A 490 -3.93 -15.99 1.82
C ARG A 490 -4.06 -17.48 2.14
N VAL A 491 -5.22 -18.08 1.92
CA VAL A 491 -5.46 -19.49 2.21
C VAL A 491 -4.58 -20.40 1.35
N PHE A 492 -4.33 -20.06 0.08
CA PHE A 492 -3.43 -20.83 -0.78
C PHE A 492 -1.99 -20.86 -0.25
N ASP A 493 -1.55 -19.78 0.41
CA ASP A 493 -0.22 -19.65 0.99
C ASP A 493 -0.07 -20.29 2.38
N LEU A 494 -1.16 -20.64 3.05
CA LEU A 494 -1.11 -21.21 4.40
C LEU A 494 -0.38 -22.56 4.44
N GLN A 495 0.60 -22.64 5.33
CA GLN A 495 1.41 -23.82 5.58
C GLN A 495 1.47 -24.11 7.08
N HIS A 496 1.47 -25.39 7.43
CA HIS A 496 1.88 -25.88 8.76
C HIS A 496 3.26 -26.53 8.65
N ASN A 497 3.81 -26.96 9.80
CA ASN A 497 5.19 -27.45 9.91
C ASN A 497 5.56 -28.59 8.95
N SER A 498 4.59 -29.33 8.41
CA SER A 498 4.84 -30.47 7.53
C SER A 498 4.30 -30.30 6.11
N GLY A 499 3.82 -29.11 5.74
CA GLY A 499 3.41 -28.77 4.38
C GLY A 499 2.19 -27.85 4.31
N THR A 500 1.36 -28.04 3.29
CA THR A 500 0.14 -27.22 3.07
C THR A 500 -1.03 -27.68 3.93
N ILE A 501 -1.91 -26.73 4.28
CA ILE A 501 -3.16 -26.98 5.02
C ILE A 501 -4.14 -27.93 4.31
N PHE A 502 -4.01 -28.07 2.99
CA PHE A 502 -4.86 -28.91 2.16
C PHE A 502 -4.62 -30.42 2.34
N ASP A 503 -3.60 -30.82 3.10
CA ASP A 503 -3.32 -32.23 3.40
C ASP A 503 -4.16 -32.81 4.54
N LYS A 504 -4.95 -31.97 5.23
CA LYS A 504 -5.73 -32.36 6.41
C LYS A 504 -6.97 -33.15 6.06
N ARG A 505 -7.58 -32.88 4.90
CA ARG A 505 -8.87 -33.43 4.48
C ARG A 505 -8.80 -34.18 3.15
N LYS A 506 -7.97 -35.23 3.10
CA LYS A 506 -7.58 -35.94 1.87
C LYS A 506 -8.76 -36.58 1.11
N GLU A 507 -9.86 -36.84 1.80
CA GLU A 507 -11.09 -37.37 1.22
C GLU A 507 -11.93 -36.31 0.48
N ARG A 508 -11.71 -35.01 0.76
CA ARG A 508 -12.35 -33.88 0.08
C ARG A 508 -11.38 -33.07 -0.80
N VAL A 509 -10.07 -33.27 -0.63
CA VAL A 509 -9.07 -32.43 -1.27
C VAL A 509 -8.01 -33.26 -1.99
N LYS A 510 -7.81 -32.96 -3.26
CA LYS A 510 -6.64 -33.37 -4.04
C LYS A 510 -5.67 -32.19 -4.08
N VAL A 511 -4.46 -32.41 -3.57
CA VAL A 511 -3.40 -31.39 -3.58
C VAL A 511 -2.08 -31.96 -4.08
N GLN A 512 -1.46 -31.23 -5.00
CA GLN A 512 -0.11 -31.50 -5.49
C GLN A 512 0.81 -30.40 -4.99
N ARG A 513 1.50 -30.65 -3.86
CA ARG A 513 2.25 -29.62 -3.14
C ARG A 513 3.32 -28.90 -3.99
N GLY A 514 4.09 -29.67 -4.77
CA GLY A 514 5.13 -29.13 -5.64
C GLY A 514 4.57 -28.22 -6.73
N PRO A 515 3.62 -28.72 -7.55
CA PRO A 515 2.93 -27.90 -8.55
C PRO A 515 2.28 -26.64 -7.98
N LEU A 516 1.54 -26.75 -6.87
CA LEU A 516 0.88 -25.60 -6.25
C LEU A 516 1.90 -24.52 -5.88
N LYS A 517 2.96 -24.89 -5.15
CA LYS A 517 4.01 -23.92 -4.77
C LYS A 517 4.67 -23.29 -6.00
N SER A 518 5.06 -24.10 -6.99
CA SER A 518 5.68 -23.59 -8.22
C SER A 518 4.77 -22.63 -8.98
N PHE A 519 3.45 -22.82 -8.91
CA PHE A 519 2.49 -21.94 -9.55
C PHE A 519 2.29 -20.62 -8.78
N LEU A 520 2.27 -20.67 -7.44
CA LEU A 520 2.26 -19.46 -6.60
C LEU A 520 3.55 -18.64 -6.78
N ASP A 521 4.71 -19.29 -6.87
CA ASP A 521 5.98 -18.64 -7.20
C ASP A 521 5.94 -17.99 -8.60
N PHE A 522 5.36 -18.68 -9.59
CA PHE A 522 5.16 -18.13 -10.94
C PHE A 522 4.30 -16.86 -10.91
N LYS A 523 3.17 -16.87 -10.18
CA LYS A 523 2.26 -15.73 -10.05
C LYS A 523 2.99 -14.46 -9.58
N LEU A 524 3.97 -14.59 -8.68
CA LEU A 524 4.77 -13.46 -8.19
C LEU A 524 5.69 -12.85 -9.26
N THR A 525 6.08 -13.63 -10.28
CA THR A 525 7.06 -13.23 -11.30
C THR A 525 6.46 -12.91 -12.66
N ALA A 526 5.20 -13.29 -12.90
CA ALA A 526 4.53 -13.06 -14.18
C ALA A 526 4.34 -11.56 -14.44
N GLN A 527 4.70 -11.10 -15.64
CA GLN A 527 4.69 -9.69 -16.04
C GLN A 527 3.51 -9.34 -16.96
N GLY A 528 2.85 -10.33 -17.57
CA GLY A 528 1.71 -10.08 -18.43
C GLY A 528 0.97 -11.31 -18.91
N VAL A 529 -0.09 -11.08 -19.68
CA VAL A 529 -1.03 -12.12 -20.14
C VAL A 529 -0.33 -13.24 -20.91
N SER A 530 0.70 -12.93 -21.69
CA SER A 530 1.45 -13.95 -22.45
C SER A 530 2.13 -14.98 -21.55
N ASP A 531 2.68 -14.56 -20.40
CA ASP A 531 3.30 -15.49 -19.45
C ASP A 531 2.26 -16.46 -18.87
N TRP A 532 1.04 -15.96 -18.62
CA TRP A 532 -0.09 -16.78 -18.17
C TRP A 532 -0.56 -17.76 -19.24
N GLU A 533 -0.62 -17.34 -20.51
CA GLU A 533 -1.00 -18.23 -21.60
C GLU A 533 0.02 -19.35 -21.80
N GLU A 534 1.31 -19.03 -21.78
CA GLU A 534 2.40 -20.01 -21.85
C GLU A 534 2.32 -20.97 -20.67
N LYS A 535 2.21 -20.45 -19.45
CA LYS A 535 2.06 -21.27 -18.24
C LYS A 535 0.86 -22.22 -18.33
N ILE A 536 -0.30 -21.74 -18.78
CA ILE A 536 -1.50 -22.58 -18.90
C ILE A 536 -1.33 -23.65 -19.99
N GLN A 537 -0.64 -23.33 -21.09
CA GLN A 537 -0.41 -24.28 -22.19
C GLN A 537 0.61 -25.37 -21.82
N GLU A 538 1.67 -25.01 -21.12
CA GLU A 538 2.79 -25.92 -20.85
C GLU A 538 2.58 -26.76 -19.59
N ASP A 539 1.77 -26.29 -18.64
CA ASP A 539 1.65 -26.95 -17.35
C ASP A 539 0.84 -28.25 -17.43
N SER A 540 1.54 -29.38 -17.34
CA SER A 540 0.97 -30.72 -17.38
C SER A 540 0.05 -31.06 -16.21
N ASN A 541 0.02 -30.24 -15.15
CA ASN A 541 -0.85 -30.45 -14.00
C ASN A 541 -2.25 -29.85 -14.21
N ILE A 542 -2.43 -29.01 -15.24
CA ILE A 542 -3.74 -28.47 -15.63
C ILE A 542 -4.43 -29.49 -16.54
N SER A 543 -5.67 -29.88 -16.20
CA SER A 543 -6.47 -30.78 -17.04
C SER A 543 -6.77 -30.15 -18.40
N ASP A 544 -6.87 -30.97 -19.45
CA ASP A 544 -7.13 -30.49 -20.82
C ASP A 544 -8.43 -29.67 -20.92
N ASP A 545 -9.46 -30.04 -20.15
CA ASP A 545 -10.75 -29.34 -20.10
C ASP A 545 -10.61 -27.94 -19.47
N LEU A 546 -9.99 -27.87 -18.28
CA LEU A 546 -9.74 -26.59 -17.60
C LEU A 546 -8.84 -25.70 -18.46
N ARG A 547 -7.78 -26.26 -19.05
CA ARG A 547 -6.88 -25.55 -19.96
C ARG A 547 -7.64 -24.92 -21.13
N ALA A 548 -8.46 -25.71 -21.82
CA ALA A 548 -9.26 -25.22 -22.95
C ALA A 548 -10.23 -24.11 -22.52
N GLN A 549 -10.88 -24.28 -21.37
CA GLN A 549 -11.78 -23.29 -20.80
C GLN A 549 -11.06 -21.96 -20.50
N LEU A 550 -9.92 -22.01 -19.79
CA LEU A 550 -9.18 -20.83 -19.38
C LEU A 550 -8.60 -20.07 -20.58
N LEU A 551 -7.99 -20.77 -21.54
CA LEU A 551 -7.46 -20.13 -22.76
C LEU A 551 -8.57 -19.49 -23.59
N SER A 552 -9.74 -20.13 -23.72
CA SER A 552 -10.89 -19.56 -24.41
C SER A 552 -11.40 -18.28 -23.74
N ARG A 553 -11.39 -18.25 -22.41
CA ARG A 553 -11.79 -17.08 -21.62
C ARG A 553 -10.79 -15.95 -21.72
N LEU A 554 -9.49 -16.25 -21.64
CA LEU A 554 -8.42 -15.25 -21.84
C LEU A 554 -8.48 -14.63 -23.24
N GLU A 555 -8.69 -15.43 -24.28
CA GLU A 555 -8.87 -14.93 -25.64
C GLU A 555 -10.08 -13.98 -25.74
N THR A 556 -11.18 -14.34 -25.08
CA THR A 556 -12.37 -13.49 -25.00
C THR A 556 -12.07 -12.18 -24.25
N ALA A 557 -11.35 -12.25 -23.13
CA ALA A 557 -10.96 -11.10 -22.33
C ALA A 557 -10.06 -10.13 -23.12
N LYS A 558 -9.03 -10.64 -23.81
CA LYS A 558 -8.15 -9.84 -24.69
C LYS A 558 -8.94 -9.10 -25.77
N ARG A 559 -9.93 -9.77 -26.40
CA ARG A 559 -10.80 -9.13 -27.39
C ARG A 559 -11.63 -7.99 -26.79
N LEU A 560 -12.03 -8.11 -25.52
CA LEU A 560 -12.84 -7.13 -24.80
C LEU A 560 -12.01 -6.03 -24.15
N ALA A 561 -10.71 -6.25 -23.89
CA ALA A 561 -9.79 -5.29 -23.30
C ALA A 561 -9.71 -3.97 -24.08
N LYS A 562 -9.88 -4.02 -25.42
CA LYS A 562 -9.98 -2.82 -26.27
C LYS A 562 -11.02 -1.81 -25.79
N TYR A 563 -12.09 -2.25 -25.12
CA TYR A 563 -13.11 -1.36 -24.60
C TYR A 563 -12.63 -0.62 -23.35
N LYS A 564 -11.81 -1.26 -22.51
CA LYS A 564 -11.17 -0.60 -21.37
C LYS A 564 -10.27 0.54 -21.85
N ASP A 565 -9.42 0.28 -22.85
CA ASP A 565 -8.54 1.29 -23.43
C ASP A 565 -9.32 2.45 -24.07
N GLN A 566 -10.40 2.14 -24.80
CA GLN A 566 -11.27 3.15 -25.39
C GLN A 566 -11.96 4.03 -24.35
N ILE A 567 -12.44 3.43 -23.25
CA ILE A 567 -13.08 4.15 -22.14
C ILE A 567 -12.09 5.10 -21.47
N ILE A 568 -10.89 4.61 -21.14
CA ILE A 568 -9.83 5.42 -20.51
C ILE A 568 -9.44 6.59 -21.44
N THR A 569 -9.10 6.29 -22.69
CA THR A 569 -8.66 7.32 -23.66
C THR A 569 -9.72 8.40 -23.86
N THR A 570 -10.99 8.01 -23.95
CA THR A 570 -12.08 8.97 -24.18
C THR A 570 -12.38 9.79 -22.92
N SER A 571 -12.25 9.19 -21.73
CA SER A 571 -12.36 9.89 -20.45
C SER A 571 -11.27 10.96 -20.31
N ASP A 572 -10.02 10.62 -20.63
CA ASP A 572 -8.89 11.55 -20.58
C ASP A 572 -9.04 12.70 -21.58
N ASP A 573 -9.50 12.42 -22.79
CA ASP A 573 -9.80 13.42 -23.81
C ASP A 573 -10.91 14.38 -23.36
N GLN A 574 -11.95 13.88 -22.69
CA GLN A 574 -13.04 14.71 -22.16
C GLN A 574 -12.56 15.57 -20.99
N ALA A 575 -11.79 15.00 -20.06
CA ALA A 575 -11.21 15.73 -18.93
C ALA A 575 -10.29 16.86 -19.41
N LYS A 576 -9.44 16.58 -20.41
CA LYS A 576 -8.56 17.57 -21.03
C LYS A 576 -9.34 18.69 -21.73
N ARG A 577 -10.42 18.37 -22.44
CA ARG A 577 -11.29 19.40 -23.05
C ARG A 577 -12.01 20.25 -22.00
N ALA A 578 -12.41 19.65 -20.88
CA ALA A 578 -13.06 20.37 -19.79
C ALA A 578 -12.10 21.36 -19.10
N SER A 579 -10.84 20.96 -18.87
CA SER A 579 -9.82 21.85 -18.32
C SER A 579 -9.46 23.00 -19.28
N GLU A 580 -9.31 22.72 -20.58
CA GLU A 580 -9.08 23.75 -21.61
C GLU A 580 -10.25 24.75 -21.73
N GLN A 581 -11.49 24.33 -21.41
CA GLN A 581 -12.66 25.22 -21.41
C GLN A 581 -12.81 26.05 -20.13
N HIS A 582 -12.14 25.67 -19.03
CA HIS A 582 -12.14 26.42 -17.78
C HIS A 582 -10.98 27.44 -17.68
N GLU A 583 -9.97 27.35 -18.54
CA GLU A 583 -8.93 28.38 -18.73
C GLU A 583 -9.40 29.55 -19.62
N ILE A 584 -10.61 30.07 -19.40
CA ILE A 584 -11.01 31.35 -20.01
C ILE A 584 -10.32 32.46 -19.20
N PRO A 585 -9.51 33.35 -19.83
CA PRO A 585 -8.81 34.41 -19.11
C PRO A 585 -9.80 35.39 -18.46
N GLU A 586 -9.60 35.69 -17.17
CA GLU A 586 -10.20 36.87 -16.49
C GLU A 586 -9.71 38.20 -17.08
#